data_AF-A0A948TXE0-F1
#
_entry.id   AF-A0A948TXE0-F1
#
_cell.length_a   1.000
_cell.length_b   1.000
_cell.length_c   1.000
_cell.angle_alpha   90.00
_cell.angle_beta   90.00
_cell.angle_gamma   90.00
#
_symmetry.space_group_name_H-M   'P 1'
#
loop_
_entity.id
_entity.type
_entity.pdbx_description
1 polymer ?
#
loop_
_entity_poly.entity_id
_entity_poly.type
_entity_poly.pdbx_seq_one_letter_code
_entity_poly.pdbx_strand_id
1 'polypeptide(L)'
;MNIAEFLLPGMSKTKKPTIAITSLTCCEGCQVAILDLGERFLDLTRHIKIGDFAFLEEKEEPPNYDIVFVEGAPITEENITRLKSLRERSNILVALGACAALGGIAEIKNYQDK
;
A
#
# COMPACT_ATOMS: atom_id res chain seq x y z
N MET A 1 -25.31 -15.32 28.31
CA MET A 1 -24.60 -14.05 28.48
C MET A 1 -23.12 -14.34 28.55
N ASN A 2 -22.37 -13.94 27.54
CA ASN A 2 -20.94 -14.21 27.42
C ASN A 2 -20.15 -13.11 28.16
N ILE A 3 -19.13 -13.48 28.93
CA ILE A 3 -18.23 -12.56 29.66
C ILE A 3 -17.60 -11.50 28.74
N ALA A 4 -17.47 -11.79 27.44
CA ALA A 4 -16.98 -10.85 26.44
C ALA A 4 -17.87 -9.61 26.24
N GLU A 5 -19.19 -9.72 26.43
CA GLU A 5 -20.12 -8.58 26.29
C GLU A 5 -20.06 -7.62 27.49
N PHE A 6 -19.62 -8.10 28.66
CA PHE A 6 -19.50 -7.31 29.88
C PHE A 6 -18.22 -6.47 29.94
N LEU A 7 -17.13 -6.93 29.30
CA LEU A 7 -15.82 -6.29 29.37
C LEU A 7 -15.60 -5.18 28.32
N LEU A 8 -16.41 -5.11 27.26
CA LEU A 8 -16.23 -4.14 26.16
C LEU A 8 -17.56 -3.48 25.72
N PRO A 9 -18.26 -2.74 26.59
CA PRO A 9 -19.48 -2.05 26.20
C PRO A 9 -19.10 -0.83 25.33
N GLY A 10 -19.35 -0.92 24.01
CA GLY A 10 -19.24 0.23 23.10
C GLY A 10 -18.22 0.13 21.96
N MET A 11 -17.55 -1.00 21.75
CA MET A 11 -16.79 -1.20 20.52
C MET A 11 -17.75 -1.46 19.35
N SER A 12 -18.09 -0.39 18.64
CA SER A 12 -18.50 -0.49 17.23
C SER A 12 -17.54 -1.46 16.54
N LYS A 13 -18.07 -2.45 15.80
CA LYS A 13 -17.24 -3.30 14.94
C LYS A 13 -16.58 -2.38 13.90
N THR A 14 -15.42 -1.83 14.22
CA THR A 14 -14.68 -0.96 13.32
C THR A 14 -14.35 -1.79 12.08
N LYS A 15 -14.89 -1.39 10.93
CA LYS A 15 -14.64 -2.03 9.65
C LYS A 15 -13.11 -2.17 9.46
N LYS A 16 -12.63 -3.35 9.11
CA LYS A 16 -11.20 -3.56 8.78
C LYS A 16 -10.81 -2.56 7.69
N PRO A 17 -9.75 -1.76 7.89
CA PRO A 17 -9.32 -0.80 6.88
C PRO A 17 -8.89 -1.52 5.61
N THR A 18 -9.28 -0.96 4.47
CA THR A 18 -8.85 -1.44 3.15
C THR A 18 -7.58 -0.71 2.75
N ILE A 19 -6.51 -1.46 2.49
CA ILE A 19 -5.22 -0.92 2.07
C ILE A 19 -4.81 -1.44 0.69
N ALA A 20 -3.93 -0.71 0.04
CA ALA A 20 -3.18 -1.16 -1.14
C ALA A 20 -1.69 -0.93 -0.93
N ILE A 21 -0.87 -1.80 -1.51
CA ILE A 21 0.58 -1.63 -1.65
C ILE A 21 0.89 -1.83 -3.14
N THR A 22 1.21 -0.75 -3.83
CA THR A 22 1.22 -0.70 -5.29
C THR A 22 2.56 -0.17 -5.83
N SER A 23 2.94 -0.68 -6.99
CA SER A 23 4.21 -0.36 -7.64
C SER A 23 4.04 0.63 -8.78
N LEU A 24 4.94 1.61 -8.84
CA LEU A 24 5.29 2.34 -10.06
C LEU A 24 6.63 1.80 -10.57
N THR A 25 7.53 2.66 -11.07
CA THR A 25 8.84 2.18 -11.52
C THR A 25 9.80 2.00 -10.36
N CYS A 26 10.11 0.73 -10.05
CA CYS A 26 11.05 0.31 -9.00
C CYS A 26 11.46 -1.17 -9.15
N CYS A 27 12.10 -1.72 -8.11
CA CYS A 27 12.52 -3.11 -8.02
C CYS A 27 11.63 -3.99 -7.12
N GLU A 28 10.50 -3.45 -6.63
CA GLU A 28 9.57 -4.12 -5.69
C GLU A 28 10.20 -4.54 -4.33
N GLY A 29 11.39 -4.04 -4.03
CA GLY A 29 12.11 -4.36 -2.80
C GLY A 29 11.37 -3.94 -1.53
N CYS A 30 10.51 -2.90 -1.57
CA CYS A 30 9.76 -2.49 -0.39
C CYS A 30 8.66 -3.50 -0.08
N GLN A 31 8.00 -4.06 -1.09
CA GLN A 31 7.02 -5.12 -0.92
C GLN A 31 7.64 -6.42 -0.42
N VAL A 32 8.79 -6.81 -0.97
CA VAL A 32 9.55 -7.98 -0.47
C VAL A 32 9.94 -7.80 0.99
N ALA A 33 10.39 -6.61 1.39
CA ALA A 33 10.71 -6.31 2.79
C ALA A 33 9.48 -6.40 3.71
N ILE A 34 8.28 -6.08 3.22
CA ILE A 34 7.02 -6.30 3.97
C ILE A 34 6.74 -7.79 4.14
N LEU A 35 6.96 -8.61 3.10
CA LEU A 35 6.80 -10.07 3.17
C LEU A 35 7.80 -10.74 4.12
N ASP A 36 9.02 -10.20 4.21
CA ASP A 36 10.07 -10.70 5.11
C ASP A 36 9.69 -10.58 6.60
N LEU A 37 8.64 -9.82 6.93
CA LEU A 37 8.06 -9.79 8.28
C LEU A 37 7.41 -11.13 8.69
N GLY A 38 7.18 -12.06 7.75
CA GLY A 38 6.72 -13.42 8.00
C GLY A 38 5.42 -13.46 8.79
N GLU A 39 5.42 -14.12 9.95
CA GLU A 39 4.25 -14.28 10.82
C GLU A 39 3.60 -12.94 11.20
N ARG A 40 4.40 -11.87 11.36
CA ARG A 40 3.87 -10.54 11.70
C ARG A 40 3.04 -9.95 10.57
N PHE A 41 3.42 -10.21 9.31
CA PHE A 41 2.62 -9.82 8.16
C PHE A 41 1.32 -10.62 8.11
N LEU A 42 1.39 -11.94 8.34
CA LEU A 42 0.21 -12.79 8.40
C LEU A 42 -0.78 -12.34 9.48
N ASP A 43 -0.29 -11.99 10.67
CA ASP A 43 -1.11 -11.45 11.74
C ASP A 43 -1.73 -10.10 11.35
N LEU A 44 -0.96 -9.21 10.72
CA LEU A 44 -1.48 -7.95 10.21
C LEU A 44 -2.64 -8.17 9.23
N THR A 45 -2.55 -9.15 8.32
CA THR A 45 -3.62 -9.44 7.34
C THR A 45 -4.96 -9.81 8.01
N ARG A 46 -4.96 -10.24 9.27
CA ARG A 46 -6.19 -10.50 10.04
C ARG A 46 -6.93 -9.21 10.41
N HIS A 47 -6.24 -8.07 10.43
CA HIS A 47 -6.79 -6.78 10.85
C HIS A 47 -7.11 -5.84 9.68
N ILE A 48 -6.64 -6.14 8.48
CA ILE A 48 -6.80 -5.29 7.29
C ILE A 48 -7.50 -6.05 6.14
N LYS A 49 -7.95 -5.32 5.12
CA LYS A 49 -8.26 -5.88 3.80
C LYS A 49 -7.22 -5.37 2.82
N ILE A 50 -6.59 -6.26 2.07
CA ILE A 50 -5.63 -5.88 1.02
C ILE A 50 -6.37 -5.93 -0.31
N GLY A 51 -6.36 -4.81 -1.05
CA GLY A 51 -6.94 -4.71 -2.40
C GLY A 51 -5.89 -4.99 -3.47
N ASP A 52 -5.00 -4.02 -3.70
CA ASP A 52 -3.85 -4.17 -4.62
C ASP A 52 -2.58 -4.53 -3.84
N PHE A 53 -1.93 -5.63 -4.23
CA PHE A 53 -0.61 -6.06 -3.75
C PHE A 53 -0.06 -7.14 -4.69
N ALA A 54 1.09 -6.88 -5.33
CA ALA A 54 1.60 -7.68 -6.46
C ALA A 54 1.84 -9.17 -6.13
N PHE A 55 2.09 -9.48 -4.86
CA PHE A 55 2.36 -10.85 -4.40
C PHE A 55 1.13 -11.60 -3.89
N LEU A 56 -0.07 -11.00 -3.96
CA LEU A 56 -1.32 -11.68 -3.67
C LEU A 56 -2.13 -11.88 -4.96
N GLU A 57 -3.04 -12.86 -4.91
CA GLU A 57 -3.98 -13.09 -5.99
C GLU A 57 -4.78 -11.82 -6.30
N GLU A 58 -4.88 -11.48 -7.59
CA GLU A 58 -5.67 -10.35 -8.05
C GLU A 58 -7.14 -10.51 -7.62
N LYS A 59 -7.67 -9.44 -7.05
CA LYS A 59 -9.08 -9.31 -6.70
C LYS A 59 -9.65 -8.10 -7.40
N GLU A 60 -10.97 -8.08 -7.52
CA GLU A 60 -11.67 -6.91 -8.02
C GLU A 60 -11.25 -5.67 -7.21
N GLU A 61 -10.80 -4.64 -7.92
CA GLU A 61 -10.16 -3.49 -7.30
C GLU A 61 -11.20 -2.68 -6.49
N PRO A 62 -10.95 -2.43 -5.19
CA PRO A 62 -11.85 -1.62 -4.39
C PRO A 62 -12.04 -0.20 -4.99
N PRO A 63 -13.25 0.38 -4.88
CA PRO A 63 -13.50 1.72 -5.39
C PRO A 63 -12.72 2.80 -4.60
N ASN A 64 -12.45 2.56 -3.31
CA ASN A 64 -11.69 3.46 -2.44
C ASN A 64 -10.86 2.67 -1.42
N TYR A 65 -9.76 3.30 -0.96
CA TYR A 65 -8.82 2.79 0.02
C TYR A 65 -8.74 3.71 1.24
N ASP A 66 -8.57 3.12 2.42
CA ASP A 66 -8.24 3.86 3.63
C ASP A 66 -6.76 4.31 3.60
N ILE A 67 -5.86 3.44 3.13
CA ILE A 67 -4.43 3.73 3.01
C ILE A 67 -3.88 3.13 1.72
N VAL A 68 -3.13 3.90 0.93
CA VAL A 68 -2.36 3.40 -0.22
C VAL A 68 -0.89 3.64 0.03
N PHE A 69 -0.09 2.57 0.02
CA PHE A 69 1.36 2.63 -0.02
C PHE A 69 1.80 2.55 -1.48
N VAL A 70 2.51 3.57 -1.95
CA VAL A 70 3.07 3.62 -3.30
C VAL A 70 4.57 3.47 -3.22
N GLU A 71 5.11 2.41 -3.80
CA GLU A 71 6.54 2.32 -4.04
C GLU A 71 6.89 2.70 -5.49
N GLY A 72 8.13 3.16 -5.69
CA GLY A 72 8.63 3.54 -7.01
C GLY A 72 8.28 4.95 -7.46
N ALA A 73 8.95 5.36 -8.53
CA ALA A 73 8.85 6.71 -9.10
C ALA A 73 7.90 6.73 -10.30
N PRO A 74 7.10 7.80 -10.48
CA PRO A 74 6.21 7.96 -11.64
C PRO A 74 6.99 8.46 -12.86
N ILE A 75 7.60 7.56 -13.64
CA ILE A 75 8.44 7.97 -14.79
C ILE A 75 7.71 7.98 -16.14
N THR A 76 6.55 7.33 -16.24
CA THR A 76 5.72 7.27 -17.45
C THR A 76 4.40 8.02 -17.22
N GLU A 77 3.74 8.43 -18.31
CA GLU A 77 2.39 9.02 -18.24
C GLU A 77 1.37 8.07 -17.59
N GLU A 78 1.53 6.77 -17.82
CA GLU A 78 0.70 5.75 -17.17
C GLU A 78 0.93 5.73 -15.65
N ASN A 79 2.18 5.79 -15.18
CA ASN A 79 2.47 5.87 -13.76
C ASN A 79 1.88 7.15 -13.13
N ILE A 80 1.99 8.30 -13.82
CA ILE A 80 1.43 9.57 -13.35
C ILE A 80 -0.10 9.46 -13.25
N THR A 81 -0.74 8.88 -14.27
CA THR A 81 -2.20 8.67 -14.30
C THR A 81 -2.65 7.75 -13.18
N ARG A 82 -1.94 6.63 -12.99
CA ARG A 82 -2.18 5.68 -11.89
C ARG A 82 -2.03 6.35 -10.53
N LEU A 83 -0.95 7.11 -10.30
CA LEU A 83 -0.70 7.80 -9.04
C LEU A 83 -1.79 8.83 -8.71
N LYS A 84 -2.25 9.61 -9.70
CA LYS A 84 -3.36 10.57 -9.52
C LYS A 84 -4.66 9.85 -9.17
N SER A 85 -5.00 8.79 -9.88
CA SER A 85 -6.18 7.97 -9.56
C SER A 85 -6.13 7.39 -8.15
N LEU A 86 -4.96 6.87 -7.72
CA LEU A 86 -4.76 6.36 -6.37
C LEU A 86 -4.90 7.45 -5.32
N ARG A 87 -4.42 8.68 -5.58
CA ARG A 87 -4.58 9.82 -4.69
C ARG A 87 -6.05 10.23 -4.54
N GLU A 88 -6.83 10.19 -5.60
CA GLU A 88 -8.27 10.48 -5.58
C GLU A 88 -9.06 9.41 -4.81
N ARG A 89 -8.64 8.14 -4.93
CA ARG A 89 -9.30 6.98 -4.29
C ARG A 89 -8.76 6.64 -2.90
N SER A 90 -7.95 7.49 -2.27
CA SER A 90 -7.34 7.21 -0.97
C SER A 90 -7.53 8.31 0.06
N ASN A 91 -7.82 7.92 1.30
CA ASN A 91 -7.79 8.87 2.42
C ASN A 91 -6.34 9.26 2.73
N ILE A 92 -5.46 8.26 2.86
CA ILE A 92 -4.02 8.44 3.09
C ILE A 92 -3.24 7.81 1.94
N LEU A 93 -2.28 8.56 1.40
CA LEU A 93 -1.30 8.06 0.44
C LEU A 93 0.10 8.19 1.04
N VAL A 94 0.85 7.10 1.04
CA VAL A 94 2.18 6.99 1.63
C VAL A 94 3.20 6.71 0.53
N ALA A 95 4.23 7.56 0.42
CA ALA A 95 5.42 7.24 -0.37
C ALA A 95 6.26 6.21 0.37
N LEU A 96 6.32 4.99 -0.16
CA LEU A 96 7.02 3.85 0.44
C LEU A 96 8.41 3.69 -0.19
N GLY A 97 9.44 3.89 0.62
CA GLY A 97 10.83 3.68 0.24
C GLY A 97 11.48 4.81 -0.55
N ALA A 98 12.79 4.69 -0.76
CA ALA A 98 13.62 5.75 -1.35
C ALA A 98 13.23 6.07 -2.81
N CYS A 99 12.78 5.10 -3.60
CA CYS A 99 12.34 5.35 -4.96
C CYS A 99 11.11 6.27 -5.02
N ALA A 100 10.10 6.04 -4.18
CA ALA A 100 8.91 6.88 -4.14
C ALA A 100 9.16 8.23 -3.48
N ALA A 101 9.95 8.26 -2.40
CA ALA A 101 10.17 9.48 -1.62
C ALA A 101 11.23 10.41 -2.22
N LEU A 102 12.26 9.86 -2.88
CA LEU A 102 13.48 10.58 -3.28
C LEU A 102 13.90 10.31 -4.74
N GLY A 103 13.10 9.57 -5.52
CA GLY A 103 13.40 9.20 -6.92
C GLY A 103 14.22 7.91 -7.08
N GLY A 104 15.12 7.62 -6.15
CA GLY A 104 15.88 6.36 -6.10
C GLY A 104 16.77 6.11 -7.33
N ILE A 105 16.98 4.84 -7.68
CA ILE A 105 17.90 4.45 -8.78
C ILE A 105 17.41 4.96 -10.14
N ALA A 106 16.10 5.02 -10.36
CA ALA A 106 15.54 5.50 -11.61
C ALA A 106 15.92 6.97 -11.91
N GLU A 107 16.23 7.74 -10.87
CA GLU A 107 16.60 9.15 -10.96
C GLU A 107 17.99 9.37 -11.62
N ILE A 108 18.85 8.34 -11.63
CA ILE A 108 20.19 8.40 -12.25
C ILE A 108 20.09 8.79 -13.73
N LYS A 109 19.02 8.39 -14.43
CA LYS A 109 18.80 8.73 -15.85
C LYS A 109 18.78 10.25 -16.10
N ASN A 110 18.36 11.04 -15.11
CA ASN A 110 18.23 12.50 -15.22
C ASN A 110 19.59 13.23 -15.11
N TYR A 111 20.69 12.49 -14.93
CA TYR A 111 22.04 13.03 -14.79
C TYR A 111 23.01 12.55 -15.89
N GLN A 112 22.52 11.84 -16.92
CA GLN A 112 23.39 11.29 -17.96
C GLN A 112 24.04 12.35 -18.85
N ASP A 113 23.42 13.54 -18.96
CA ASP A 113 23.89 14.67 -19.79
C ASP A 113 24.41 15.85 -18.95
N LYS A 114 24.62 15.66 -17.64
CA LYS A 114 25.18 16.69 -16.73
C LYS A 114 26.65 16.40 -16.46
#